data_AF-A0A9X7BI00-F1
#
_entry.id   AF-A0A9X7BI00-F1
#
_cell.length_a   1.000
_cell.length_b   1.000
_cell.length_c   1.000
_cell.angle_alpha   90.00
_cell.angle_beta   90.00
_cell.angle_gamma   90.00
#
_symmetry.space_group_name_H-M   'P 1'
#
loop_
_entity.id
_entity.type
_entity.pdbx_description
1 polymer ?
#
loop_
_entity_poly.entity_id
_entity_poly.type
_entity_poly.pdbx_seq_one_letter_code
_entity_poly.pdbx_strand_id
1 'polypeptide(L)'
;MRPLLVADMYELRGKSFLVAYLYRDGTLLTQVILLLEEKLLAEKLREIVCVNCEDFPIFDVWTSTEDIYLACLGEPDIMGHYKTQEDTSETLRCFEDERTQTALIDVYELKDPNEIIQIKSIPKWRTVLIEWLRKGIKLLEVNTKGETKDGMETIR
;
A
#
# COMPACT_ATOMS: atom_id res chain seq x y z
N MET A 1 -16.56 -10.49 -29.96
CA MET A 1 -16.26 -11.34 -28.78
C MET A 1 -16.42 -10.51 -27.51
N ARG A 2 -16.42 -11.12 -26.32
CA ARG A 2 -16.40 -10.36 -25.06
C ARG A 2 -15.05 -9.65 -24.92
N PRO A 3 -15.00 -8.43 -24.34
CA PRO A 3 -13.73 -7.80 -24.03
C PRO A 3 -12.92 -8.63 -23.05
N LEU A 4 -11.60 -8.58 -23.19
CA LEU A 4 -10.66 -9.22 -22.30
C LEU A 4 -9.80 -8.15 -21.64
N LEU A 5 -9.80 -8.11 -20.31
CA LEU A 5 -8.94 -7.25 -19.53
C LEU A 5 -7.82 -8.09 -18.91
N VAL A 6 -6.57 -7.86 -19.31
CA VAL A 6 -5.40 -8.44 -18.64
C VAL A 6 -4.96 -7.44 -17.59
N ALA A 7 -5.03 -7.81 -16.30
CA ALA A 7 -4.79 -6.86 -15.21
C ALA A 7 -4.04 -7.50 -14.04
N ASP A 8 -3.05 -6.77 -13.52
CA ASP A 8 -2.27 -7.16 -12.35
C ASP A 8 -1.97 -5.97 -11.44
N MET A 9 -1.66 -6.28 -10.18
CA MET A 9 -1.21 -5.29 -9.21
C MET A 9 0.28 -5.38 -8.96
N TYR A 10 0.91 -4.21 -8.89
CA TYR A 10 2.33 -4.10 -8.54
C TYR A 10 2.55 -3.03 -7.48
N GLU A 11 3.62 -3.16 -6.72
CA GLU A 11 4.00 -2.20 -5.70
C GLU A 11 5.23 -1.40 -6.15
N LEU A 12 5.16 -0.08 -5.97
CA LEU A 12 6.30 0.82 -6.13
C LEU A 12 6.32 1.81 -4.98
N ARG A 13 7.41 1.80 -4.21
CA ARG A 13 7.64 2.70 -3.07
C ARG A 13 6.47 2.72 -2.04
N GLY A 14 5.94 1.55 -1.70
CA GLY A 14 4.85 1.42 -0.72
C GLY A 14 3.47 1.80 -1.23
N LYS A 15 3.32 2.00 -2.55
CA LYS A 15 2.05 2.28 -3.22
C LYS A 15 1.72 1.18 -4.22
N SER A 16 0.47 0.74 -4.23
CA SER A 16 -0.03 -0.28 -5.14
C SER A 16 -0.60 0.36 -6.41
N PHE A 17 -0.24 -0.19 -7.55
CA PHE A 17 -0.69 0.24 -8.87
C PHE A 17 -1.43 -0.91 -9.55
N LEU A 18 -2.57 -0.60 -10.15
CA LEU A 18 -3.25 -1.48 -11.10
C LEU A 18 -2.68 -1.20 -12.49
N VAL A 19 -2.17 -2.23 -13.15
CA VAL A 19 -1.75 -2.17 -14.56
C VAL A 19 -2.71 -3.03 -15.35
N ALA A 20 -3.33 -2.45 -16.38
CA ALA A 20 -4.37 -3.13 -17.15
C ALA A 20 -4.26 -2.89 -18.66
N TYR A 21 -4.50 -3.93 -19.43
CA TYR A 21 -4.57 -3.95 -20.88
C TYR A 21 -5.95 -4.44 -21.30
N LEU A 22 -6.68 -3.64 -22.06
CA LEU A 22 -8.02 -4.00 -22.55
C LEU A 22 -7.95 -4.38 -24.02
N TYR A 23 -8.39 -5.59 -24.32
CA TYR A 23 -8.49 -6.12 -25.67
C TYR A 23 -9.94 -6.32 -26.09
N ARG A 24 -10.19 -6.11 -27.38
CA ARG A 24 -11.44 -6.50 -28.05
C ARG A 24 -11.11 -7.13 -29.39
N ASP A 25 -11.63 -8.33 -29.60
CA ASP A 25 -11.38 -9.10 -30.84
C ASP A 25 -9.88 -9.21 -31.19
N GLY A 26 -9.04 -9.42 -30.17
CA GLY A 26 -7.58 -9.54 -30.30
C GLY A 26 -6.83 -8.22 -30.51
N THR A 27 -7.54 -7.10 -30.56
CA THR A 27 -6.94 -5.76 -30.73
C THR A 27 -6.85 -5.05 -29.39
N LEU A 28 -5.68 -4.47 -29.08
CA LEU A 28 -5.50 -3.63 -27.90
C LEU A 28 -6.27 -2.32 -28.08
N LEU A 29 -7.23 -2.06 -27.19
CA LEU A 29 -8.01 -0.83 -27.16
C LEU A 29 -7.35 0.23 -26.29
N THR A 30 -6.90 -0.16 -25.10
CA THR A 30 -6.27 0.76 -24.15
C THR A 30 -5.32 0.04 -23.21
N GLN A 31 -4.41 0.83 -22.65
CA GLN A 31 -3.47 0.44 -21.62
C GLN A 31 -3.51 1.51 -20.53
N VAL A 32 -3.66 1.10 -19.27
CA VAL A 32 -3.81 2.03 -18.15
C VAL A 32 -2.95 1.57 -16.98
N ILE A 33 -2.34 2.55 -16.29
CA ILE A 33 -1.70 2.37 -15.00
C ILE A 33 -2.37 3.34 -14.02
N LEU A 34 -2.93 2.80 -12.93
CA LEU A 34 -3.71 3.55 -11.95
C LEU A 34 -3.14 3.33 -10.56
N LEU A 35 -2.95 4.41 -9.79
CA LEU A 35 -2.69 4.29 -8.36
C LEU A 35 -3.95 3.79 -7.64
N LEU A 36 -3.81 2.78 -6.79
CA LEU A 36 -4.89 2.24 -5.97
C LEU A 36 -4.84 2.88 -4.57
N GLU A 37 -5.76 3.81 -4.31
CA GLU A 37 -5.91 4.44 -2.99
C GLU A 37 -6.94 3.72 -2.10
N GLU A 38 -7.97 3.11 -2.71
CA GLU A 38 -9.04 2.35 -2.04
C GLU A 38 -9.26 0.98 -2.72
N LYS A 39 -9.66 -0.04 -1.95
CA LYS A 39 -9.84 -1.44 -2.44
C LYS A 39 -11.23 -1.69 -3.08
N LEU A 40 -11.62 -0.89 -4.06
CA LEU A 40 -12.80 -1.16 -4.90
C LEU A 40 -12.36 -1.67 -6.29
N LEU A 41 -11.65 -2.81 -6.30
CA LEU A 41 -11.00 -3.35 -7.50
C LEU A 41 -12.01 -3.62 -8.63
N ALA A 42 -13.12 -4.29 -8.33
CA ALA A 42 -14.14 -4.62 -9.34
C ALA A 42 -14.72 -3.37 -10.03
N GLU A 43 -14.97 -2.30 -9.27
CA GLU A 43 -15.43 -1.03 -9.83
C GLU A 43 -14.38 -0.40 -10.74
N LYS A 44 -13.10 -0.46 -10.38
CA LYS A 44 -12.01 0.04 -11.22
C LYS A 44 -11.85 -0.75 -12.52
N LEU A 45 -11.99 -2.07 -12.47
CA LEU A 45 -11.98 -2.91 -13.67
C LEU A 45 -13.16 -2.56 -14.60
N ARG A 46 -14.36 -2.37 -14.04
CA ARG A 46 -15.54 -1.90 -14.80
C ARG A 46 -15.33 -0.54 -15.41
N GLU A 47 -14.78 0.41 -14.65
CA GLU A 47 -14.52 1.78 -15.11
C GLU A 47 -13.64 1.76 -16.37
N ILE A 48 -12.56 0.97 -16.35
CA ILE A 48 -11.67 0.79 -17.51
C ILE A 48 -12.44 0.26 -18.72
N VAL A 49 -13.26 -0.77 -18.54
CA VAL A 49 -14.04 -1.35 -19.64
C VAL A 49 -15.10 -0.37 -20.15
N CYS A 50 -15.86 0.27 -19.26
CA CYS A 50 -16.97 1.16 -19.61
C CYS A 50 -16.53 2.41 -20.36
N VAL A 51 -15.37 2.96 -20.02
CA VAL A 51 -14.83 4.15 -20.73
C VAL A 51 -14.35 3.80 -22.15
N ASN A 52 -13.99 2.54 -22.39
CA ASN A 52 -13.34 2.13 -23.64
C ASN A 52 -14.19 1.19 -24.51
N CYS A 53 -15.32 0.71 -24.00
CA CYS A 53 -16.26 -0.14 -24.72
C CYS A 53 -17.67 0.43 -24.65
N GLU A 54 -18.32 0.54 -25.81
CA GLU A 54 -19.76 0.77 -25.88
C GLU A 54 -20.51 -0.46 -25.29
N ASP A 55 -21.57 -0.22 -24.50
CA ASP A 55 -22.60 -1.18 -24.03
C ASP A 55 -22.37 -2.04 -22.75
N PHE A 56 -21.68 -1.55 -21.70
CA PHE A 56 -21.56 -2.27 -20.40
C PHE A 56 -21.42 -3.81 -20.53
N PRO A 57 -20.41 -4.28 -21.27
CA PRO A 57 -20.35 -5.69 -21.64
C PRO A 57 -19.99 -6.55 -20.43
N ILE A 58 -20.52 -7.78 -20.37
CA ILE A 58 -19.90 -8.84 -19.57
C ILE A 58 -18.51 -9.08 -20.16
N PHE A 59 -17.48 -9.08 -19.33
CA PHE A 59 -16.08 -9.15 -19.77
C PHE A 59 -15.28 -10.18 -18.98
N ASP A 60 -14.20 -10.64 -19.60
CA ASP A 60 -13.27 -11.59 -19.00
C ASP A 60 -12.08 -10.82 -18.41
N VAL A 61 -11.57 -11.28 -17.26
CA VAL A 61 -10.37 -10.71 -16.62
C VAL A 61 -9.32 -11.81 -16.50
N TRP A 62 -8.13 -11.59 -17.05
CA TRP A 62 -6.96 -12.43 -16.80
C TRP A 62 -6.06 -11.74 -15.80
N THR A 63 -5.71 -12.46 -14.74
CA THR A 63 -4.86 -11.92 -13.68
C THR A 63 -3.99 -13.00 -13.06
N SER A 64 -2.78 -12.63 -12.68
CA SER A 64 -1.90 -13.41 -11.80
C SER A 64 -1.94 -12.90 -10.34
N THR A 65 -2.75 -11.87 -10.07
CA THR A 65 -2.90 -11.25 -8.75
C THR A 65 -4.12 -11.82 -8.01
N GLU A 66 -3.90 -12.40 -6.84
CA GLU A 66 -4.96 -13.02 -6.03
C GLU A 66 -6.07 -12.03 -5.65
N ASP A 67 -5.71 -10.82 -5.21
CA ASP A 67 -6.67 -9.77 -4.82
C ASP A 67 -7.64 -9.41 -5.96
N ILE A 68 -7.17 -9.34 -7.21
CA ILE A 68 -8.01 -9.09 -8.40
C ILE A 68 -8.92 -10.29 -8.64
N TYR A 69 -8.38 -11.51 -8.60
CA TYR A 69 -9.19 -12.71 -8.82
C TYR A 69 -10.32 -12.85 -7.81
N LEU A 70 -10.03 -12.62 -6.52
CA LEU A 70 -11.04 -12.62 -5.46
C LEU A 70 -12.09 -11.53 -5.67
N ALA A 71 -11.69 -10.33 -6.12
CA ALA A 71 -12.63 -9.26 -6.42
C ALA A 71 -13.61 -9.62 -7.55
N CYS A 72 -13.20 -10.44 -8.52
CA CYS A 72 -14.07 -10.90 -9.61
C CYS A 72 -15.11 -11.94 -9.17
N LEU A 73 -14.84 -12.76 -8.14
CA LEU A 73 -15.73 -13.87 -7.75
C LEU A 73 -17.12 -13.43 -7.31
N GLY A 74 -17.25 -12.20 -6.79
CA GLY A 74 -18.52 -11.63 -6.34
C GLY A 74 -19.36 -10.99 -7.43
N GLU A 75 -18.85 -10.93 -8.67
CA GLU A 75 -19.33 -9.99 -9.67
C GLU A 75 -19.90 -10.72 -10.89
N PRO A 76 -21.21 -10.61 -11.18
CA PRO A 76 -21.86 -11.42 -12.20
C PRO A 76 -21.48 -11.03 -13.64
N ASP A 77 -20.99 -9.81 -13.83
CA ASP A 77 -20.56 -9.23 -15.10
C ASP A 77 -19.06 -9.40 -15.38
N ILE A 78 -18.29 -9.91 -14.41
CA ILE A 78 -16.83 -10.05 -14.50
C ILE A 78 -16.45 -11.52 -14.37
N MET A 79 -15.96 -12.13 -15.46
CA MET A 79 -15.44 -13.50 -15.41
C MET A 79 -13.94 -13.49 -15.11
N GLY A 80 -13.58 -13.69 -13.84
CA GLY A 80 -12.19 -13.77 -13.41
C GLY A 80 -11.51 -15.10 -13.77
N HIS A 81 -10.35 -15.02 -14.40
CA HIS A 81 -9.48 -16.16 -14.67
C HIS A 81 -8.12 -15.94 -14.00
N TYR A 82 -7.82 -16.78 -13.01
CA TYR A 82 -6.49 -16.83 -12.43
C TYR A 82 -5.53 -17.51 -13.40
N LYS A 83 -4.48 -16.80 -13.80
CA LYS A 83 -3.51 -17.19 -14.82
C LYS A 83 -2.10 -17.18 -14.25
N THR A 84 -1.16 -17.79 -14.98
CA THR A 84 0.25 -17.69 -14.61
C THR A 84 0.79 -16.30 -14.99
N GLN A 85 1.93 -15.91 -14.42
CA GLN A 85 2.53 -14.61 -14.69
C GLN A 85 3.00 -14.48 -16.16
N GLU A 86 3.29 -15.59 -16.83
CA GLU A 86 3.66 -15.60 -18.26
C GLU A 86 2.48 -15.15 -19.13
N ASP A 87 1.27 -15.63 -18.82
CA ASP A 87 0.02 -15.31 -19.53
C ASP A 87 -0.39 -13.84 -19.35
N THR A 88 0.12 -13.15 -18.32
CA THR A 88 -0.11 -11.73 -18.05
C THR A 88 1.16 -10.89 -18.18
N SER A 89 2.25 -11.43 -18.76
CA SER A 89 3.59 -10.83 -18.70
C SER A 89 3.71 -9.41 -19.27
N GLU A 90 2.77 -8.97 -20.12
CA GLU A 90 2.67 -7.59 -20.60
C GLU A 90 2.48 -6.55 -19.50
N THR A 91 1.72 -6.87 -18.45
CA THR A 91 1.49 -5.98 -17.31
C THR A 91 2.80 -5.78 -16.53
N LEU A 92 3.53 -6.87 -16.29
CA LEU A 92 4.82 -6.86 -15.60
C LEU A 92 5.87 -6.08 -16.41
N ARG A 93 6.03 -6.41 -17.69
CA ARG A 93 7.02 -5.77 -18.57
C ARG A 93 6.79 -4.26 -18.67
N CYS A 94 5.53 -3.83 -18.68
CA CYS A 94 5.21 -2.41 -18.65
C CYS A 94 5.62 -1.76 -17.33
N PHE A 95 5.33 -2.42 -16.21
CA PHE A 95 5.58 -1.87 -14.89
C PHE A 95 7.07 -1.84 -14.53
N GLU A 96 7.85 -2.80 -15.03
CA GLU A 96 9.29 -2.88 -14.84
C GLU A 96 10.09 -1.95 -15.77
N ASP A 97 9.45 -1.37 -16.78
CA ASP A 97 10.11 -0.40 -17.65
C ASP A 97 10.59 0.82 -16.84
N GLU A 98 11.88 1.14 -16.95
CA GLU A 98 12.52 2.20 -16.17
C GLU A 98 11.85 3.57 -16.39
N ARG A 99 11.38 3.85 -17.61
CA ARG A 99 10.72 5.12 -17.92
C ARG A 99 9.34 5.16 -17.28
N THR A 100 8.60 4.05 -17.32
CA THR A 100 7.33 3.92 -16.62
C THR A 100 7.51 4.16 -15.13
N GLN A 101 8.45 3.48 -14.46
CA GLN A 101 8.67 3.67 -13.02
C GLN A 101 9.10 5.10 -12.68
N THR A 102 10.01 5.68 -13.47
CA THR A 102 10.45 7.07 -13.28
C THR A 102 9.28 8.04 -13.41
N ALA A 103 8.43 7.85 -14.42
CA ALA A 103 7.24 8.68 -14.61
C ALA A 103 6.23 8.52 -13.46
N LEU A 104 5.99 7.29 -12.98
CA LEU A 104 5.10 7.05 -11.84
C LEU A 104 5.62 7.68 -10.55
N ILE A 105 6.94 7.62 -10.32
CA ILE A 105 7.57 8.25 -9.16
C ILE A 105 7.38 9.77 -9.20
N ASP A 106 7.57 10.38 -10.37
CA ASP A 106 7.43 11.83 -10.56
C ASP A 106 5.96 12.28 -10.45
N VAL A 107 5.06 11.64 -11.20
CA VAL A 107 3.63 11.99 -11.26
C VAL A 107 2.94 11.86 -9.91
N TYR A 108 3.27 10.82 -9.14
CA TYR A 108 2.65 10.56 -7.84
C TYR A 108 3.52 11.00 -6.65
N GLU A 109 4.61 11.75 -6.91
CA GLU A 109 5.56 12.25 -5.91
C GLU A 109 5.99 11.17 -4.89
N LEU A 110 6.28 9.97 -5.39
CA LEU A 110 6.53 8.81 -4.56
C LEU A 110 7.85 8.95 -3.80
N LYS A 111 7.77 9.04 -2.47
CA LYS A 111 8.95 9.12 -1.61
C LYS A 111 9.67 7.79 -1.56
N ASP A 112 11.00 7.82 -1.56
CA ASP A 112 11.78 6.61 -1.37
C ASP A 112 11.54 6.09 0.06
N PRO A 113 11.05 4.84 0.25
CA PRO A 113 10.89 4.29 1.59
C PRO A 113 12.23 4.12 2.32
N ASN A 114 13.34 4.09 1.59
CA ASN A 114 14.72 4.10 2.09
C ASN A 114 15.36 5.49 2.12
N GLU A 115 14.66 6.55 1.70
CA GLU A 115 15.04 7.89 2.15
C GLU A 115 14.86 7.88 3.66
N ILE A 116 15.97 7.61 4.35
CA ILE A 116 16.11 7.86 5.77
C ILE A 116 15.67 9.30 5.93
N ILE A 117 14.44 9.51 6.42
CA ILE A 117 14.07 10.73 7.11
C ILE A 117 15.21 10.87 8.09
N GLN A 118 16.12 11.81 7.84
CA GLN A 118 17.15 12.16 8.80
C GLN A 118 16.34 12.62 10.01
N ILE A 119 16.03 11.69 10.91
CA ILE A 119 15.55 11.98 12.23
C ILE A 119 16.72 12.77 12.78
N LYS A 120 16.60 14.10 12.71
CA LYS A 120 17.52 15.08 13.28
C LYS A 120 18.06 14.45 14.54
N SER A 121 19.36 14.15 14.56
CA SER A 121 20.04 13.48 15.66
C SER A 121 19.42 13.95 16.97
N ILE A 122 18.94 13.04 17.81
CA ILE A 122 18.27 13.36 19.06
C ILE A 122 19.02 14.52 19.73
N PRO A 123 18.39 15.71 19.89
CA PRO A 123 19.09 16.87 20.42
C PRO A 123 19.67 16.54 21.79
N LYS A 124 20.93 16.91 22.05
CA LYS A 124 21.65 16.56 23.30
C LYS A 124 20.85 16.90 24.57
N TRP A 125 20.00 17.93 24.52
CA TRP A 125 19.13 18.33 25.64
C TRP A 125 18.07 17.30 26.00
N ARG A 126 17.59 16.48 25.06
CA ARG A 126 16.64 15.38 25.36
C ARG A 126 17.31 14.29 26.18
N THR A 127 18.58 13.98 25.91
CA THR A 127 19.36 13.03 26.71
C THR A 127 19.59 13.53 28.14
N VAL A 128 19.90 14.83 28.29
CA VAL A 128 20.04 15.48 29.60
C VAL A 128 18.71 15.48 30.37
N LEU A 129 17.60 15.75 29.68
CA LEU A 129 16.27 15.76 30.29
C LEU A 129 15.84 14.37 30.76
N ILE A 130 16.13 13.32 30.00
CA ILE A 130 15.91 11.92 30.41
C ILE A 130 16.74 11.58 31.66
N GLU A 131 17.99 12.03 31.74
CA GLU A 131 18.83 11.79 32.92
C GLU A 131 18.29 12.50 34.17
N TRP A 132 17.81 13.72 34.02
CA TRP A 132 17.18 14.50 35.10
C TRP A 132 15.89 13.85 35.60
N LEU A 133 15.02 13.42 34.69
CA LEU A 133 13.78 12.71 35.05
C LEU A 133 14.09 11.41 35.80
N ARG A 134 15.10 10.65 35.37
CA ARG A 134 15.55 9.43 36.08
C ARG A 134 16.10 9.71 37.47
N LYS A 135 16.83 10.82 37.66
CA LYS A 135 17.30 11.25 38.99
C LYS A 135 16.14 11.69 39.89
N GLY A 136 15.14 12.38 39.33
CA GLY A 136 13.92 12.76 40.05
C GLY A 136 13.13 11.55 40.56
N ILE A 137 12.96 10.53 39.71
CA ILE A 137 12.28 9.28 40.11
C ILE A 137 13.04 8.58 41.26
N LYS A 138 14.37 8.48 41.17
CA LYS A 138 15.18 7.89 42.26
C LYS A 138 15.05 8.65 43.58
N LEU A 139 15.00 9.99 43.55
CA LEU A 139 14.81 10.80 44.75
C LEU A 139 13.43 10.59 45.37
N LEU A 140 12.38 10.47 44.54
CA LEU A 140 11.03 10.18 44.99
C LEU A 140 10.91 8.75 45.58
N GLU A 141 11.56 7.76 44.98
CA GLU A 141 11.61 6.38 45.51
C GLU A 141 12.39 6.27 46.84
N VAL A 142 13.44 7.08 47.02
CA VAL A 142 14.20 7.14 48.27
C VAL A 142 13.40 7.83 49.37
N ASN A 143 12.71 8.93 49.07
CA ASN A 143 11.88 9.64 50.06
C ASN A 143 10.64 8.83 50.47
N THR A 144 9.99 8.13 49.54
CA THR A 144 8.85 7.25 49.87
C THR A 144 9.25 6.02 50.70
N LYS A 145 10.50 5.53 50.59
CA LYS A 145 11.07 4.52 51.49
C LYS A 145 11.55 5.08 52.85
N GLY A 146 11.77 6.39 52.95
CA GLY A 146 12.14 7.06 54.21
C GLY A 146 10.92 7.33 55.10
N GLU A 147 9.80 7.76 54.53
CA GLU A 147 8.58 8.11 55.28
C GLU A 147 7.86 6.89 55.88
N THR A 148 8.11 5.67 55.38
CA THR A 148 7.55 4.44 55.97
C THR A 148 8.26 3.96 57.23
N LYS A 149 9.40 4.56 57.61
CA LYS A 149 10.14 4.23 58.85
C LYS A 149 9.97 5.22 59.99
N ASP A 150 9.49 6.44 59.73
CA ASP A 150 9.40 7.49 60.77
C ASP A 150 8.02 7.58 61.44
N GLY A 151 7.06 6.73 61.04
CA GLY A 151 5.72 6.69 61.61
C GLY A 151 5.51 5.68 62.75
N MET A 152 6.56 4.98 63.21
CA MET A 152 6.43 3.84 64.13
C MET A 152 7.25 3.93 65.41
N GLU A 153 7.58 5.14 65.87
CA GLU A 153 8.07 5.36 67.24
C GLU A 153 7.44 6.62 67.82
N THR A 154 6.29 6.46 68.49
CA THR A 154 5.93 7.12 69.76
C THR A 154 4.41 7.05 69.95
N ILE A 155 3.90 6.03 70.65
CA ILE A 155 2.83 6.22 71.65
C ILE A 155 3.12 5.25 72.79
N ARG A 156 3.26 5.82 73.97
CA ARG A 156 3.48 5.18 75.27
C ARG A 156 2.14 4.99 75.97
#